data_AF-E9HDS2-F1
#
_entry.id   AF-E9HDS2-F1
#
_cell.length_a   1.000
_cell.length_b   1.000
_cell.length_c   1.000
_cell.angle_alpha   90.00
_cell.angle_beta   90.00
_cell.angle_gamma   90.00
#
_symmetry.space_group_name_H-M   'P 1'
#
loop_
_entity.id
_entity.type
_entity.pdbx_description
1 polymer ?
#
loop_
_entity_poly.entity_id
_entity_poly.type
_entity_poly.pdbx_seq_one_letter_code
_entity_poly.pdbx_strand_id
1 'polypeptide(L)'
;HDAQMDYYGCRLATCSSDRSVRIYDVKNGTQTLAVKLRGHEGLVWQIAWAYPKFWNILASCSYDHKVIIWKEMNGQWVKFYEYANHDSSLNSVCWAPHDYGLILACGS
;
A
#
# COMPACT_ATOMS: atom_id res chain seq x y z
N HIS A 1 -6.06 7.61 6.94
CA HIS A 1 -6.36 6.38 7.69
C HIS A 1 -7.26 5.54 6.82
N ASP A 2 -6.75 4.41 6.36
CA ASP A 2 -7.43 3.50 5.45
C ASP A 2 -7.02 2.06 5.77
N ALA A 3 -7.87 1.12 5.38
CA ALA A 3 -7.66 -0.30 5.59
C ALA A 3 -8.28 -1.07 4.43
N GLN A 4 -7.46 -1.88 3.76
CA GLN A 4 -7.92 -2.69 2.62
C GLN A 4 -7.43 -4.14 2.75
N MET A 5 -8.34 -5.06 2.46
CA MET A 5 -8.00 -6.46 2.29
C MET A 5 -7.38 -6.70 0.91
N ASP A 6 -6.50 -7.69 0.83
CA ASP A 6 -6.03 -8.20 -0.45
C ASP A 6 -7.16 -8.89 -1.22
N TYR A 7 -6.89 -9.22 -2.49
CA TYR A 7 -7.88 -9.83 -3.38
C TYR A 7 -8.47 -11.14 -2.83
N TYR A 8 -7.70 -11.91 -2.06
CA TYR A 8 -8.12 -13.20 -1.51
C TYR A 8 -8.68 -13.12 -0.07
N GLY A 9 -8.73 -11.93 0.54
CA GLY A 9 -9.14 -11.74 1.93
C GLY A 9 -8.23 -12.40 2.96
N CYS A 10 -7.00 -12.76 2.58
CA CYS A 10 -6.02 -13.42 3.42
C CYS A 10 -5.06 -12.43 4.10
N ARG A 11 -4.98 -11.20 3.58
CA ARG A 11 -4.13 -10.14 4.13
C ARG A 11 -4.90 -8.85 4.26
N LEU A 12 -4.67 -8.14 5.36
CA LEU A 12 -5.22 -6.82 5.63
C LEU A 12 -4.06 -5.82 5.70
N ALA A 13 -4.03 -4.87 4.78
CA ALA A 13 -3.17 -3.70 4.91
C ALA A 13 -3.94 -2.62 5.65
N THR A 14 -3.25 -1.91 6.53
CA THR A 14 -3.76 -0.73 7.23
C THR A 14 -2.73 0.38 7.17
N CYS A 15 -3.19 1.62 7.07
CA CYS A 15 -2.33 2.79 7.11
C CYS A 15 -2.73 3.73 8.25
N SER A 16 -1.74 4.35 8.85
CA SER A 16 -1.91 5.09 10.09
C SER A 16 -1.17 6.42 10.08
N SER A 17 -1.69 7.36 10.86
CA SER A 17 -1.09 8.66 11.15
C SER A 17 0.26 8.56 11.86
N ASP A 18 0.63 7.38 12.38
CA ASP A 18 1.99 7.09 12.86
C ASP A 18 3.02 6.89 11.73
N ARG A 19 2.66 7.23 10.48
CA ARG A 19 3.49 7.13 9.26
C ARG A 19 3.88 5.69 8.91
N SER A 20 3.15 4.71 9.45
CA SER A 20 3.39 3.30 9.17
C SER A 20 2.26 2.68 8.38
N VAL A 21 2.64 1.79 7.47
CA VAL A 21 1.73 0.85 6.81
C VAL A 21 1.98 -0.51 7.44
N ARG A 22 0.92 -1.17 7.88
CA ARG A 22 1.00 -2.45 8.57
C ARG A 22 0.21 -3.47 7.78
N ILE A 23 0.81 -4.63 7.55
CA ILE A 23 0.15 -5.74 6.88
C ILE A 23 -0.05 -6.84 7.91
N TYR A 24 -1.28 -7.31 7.99
CA TYR A 24 -1.73 -8.36 8.87
C TYR A 24 -2.09 -9.57 8.02
N ASP A 25 -1.62 -10.75 8.40
CA ASP A 25 -2.17 -11.99 7.88
C ASP A 25 -3.47 -12.29 8.62
N VAL A 26 -4.52 -12.58 7.86
CA VAL A 26 -5.85 -12.91 8.36
C VAL A 26 -6.11 -14.38 8.06
N LYS A 27 -6.13 -15.20 9.11
CA LYS A 27 -6.42 -16.64 9.00
C LYS A 27 -7.49 -17.00 10.03
N ASN A 28 -8.59 -17.59 9.58
CA ASN A 28 -9.67 -18.10 10.44
C ASN A 28 -10.16 -17.08 11.49
N GLY A 29 -10.27 -15.80 11.11
CA GLY A 29 -10.71 -14.72 11.99
C GLY A 29 -9.64 -14.17 12.95
N THR A 30 -8.44 -14.74 12.98
CA THR A 30 -7.30 -14.18 13.70
C THR A 30 -6.47 -13.27 12.80
N GLN A 31 -6.10 -12.10 13.33
CA GLN A 31 -5.30 -11.08 12.65
C GLN A 31 -3.92 -11.05 13.31
N THR A 32 -2.88 -11.46 12.60
CA THR A 32 -1.50 -11.41 13.10
C THR A 32 -0.70 -10.39 12.32
N LEU A 33 0.00 -9.48 13.01
CA LEU A 33 0.88 -8.51 12.35
C LEU A 33 2.02 -9.24 11.64
N ALA A 34 2.00 -9.23 10.31
CA ALA A 34 3.02 -9.86 9.48
C ALA A 34 4.21 -8.94 9.25
N VAL A 35 3.93 -7.68 8.90
CA VAL A 35 4.99 -6.69 8.65
C VAL A 35 4.58 -5.27 9.02
N LYS A 36 5.57 -4.46 9.39
CA LYS A 36 5.42 -3.02 9.59
C LYS A 36 6.36 -2.28 8.65
N LEU A 37 5.78 -1.60 7.68
CA LEU A 37 6.47 -0.81 6.66
C LEU A 37 6.59 0.63 7.15
N ARG A 38 7.82 1.14 7.15
CA ARG A 38 8.17 2.52 7.48
C ARG A 38 8.98 3.08 6.33
N GLY A 39 8.61 4.26 5.87
CA GLY A 39 9.24 4.92 4.73
C GLY A 39 8.64 6.29 4.46
N HIS A 40 7.37 6.48 4.82
CA HIS A 40 6.74 7.79 4.80
C HIS A 40 7.24 8.69 5.92
N GLU A 41 7.42 9.96 5.59
CA GLU A 41 7.76 11.06 6.51
C GLU A 41 6.49 11.76 7.01
N GLY A 42 5.36 11.54 6.33
CA GLY A 42 4.06 12.11 6.63
C GLY A 42 2.98 11.09 6.97
N LEU A 43 1.79 11.61 7.26
CA LEU A 43 0.58 10.84 7.51
C LEU A 43 0.21 10.04 6.26
N VAL A 44 0.00 8.73 6.40
CA VAL A 44 -0.46 7.91 5.27
C VAL A 44 -1.97 8.02 5.16
N TRP A 45 -2.43 8.49 3.99
CA TRP A 45 -3.84 8.76 3.76
C TRP A 45 -4.58 7.51 3.32
N GLN A 46 -4.09 6.89 2.24
CA GLN A 46 -4.74 5.76 1.59
C GLN A 46 -3.71 4.70 1.18
N ILE A 47 -4.20 3.47 1.04
CA ILE A 47 -3.46 2.32 0.54
C ILE A 47 -4.29 1.59 -0.52
N ALA A 48 -3.62 0.99 -1.49
CA ALA A 48 -4.28 0.22 -2.54
C ALA A 48 -3.48 -1.04 -2.88
N TRP A 49 -4.15 -2.19 -2.85
CA TRP A 49 -3.60 -3.47 -3.30
C TRP A 49 -3.63 -3.57 -4.82
N ALA A 50 -2.52 -4.00 -5.41
CA ALA A 50 -2.50 -4.36 -6.82
C ALA A 50 -3.13 -5.73 -7.04
N TYR A 51 -3.50 -6.00 -8.29
CA TYR A 51 -4.05 -7.30 -8.66
C TYR A 51 -2.96 -8.41 -8.58
N PRO A 52 -3.27 -9.59 -7.98
CA PRO A 52 -2.26 -10.60 -7.63
C PRO A 52 -1.51 -11.22 -8.82
N LYS A 53 -2.01 -11.06 -10.05
CA LYS A 53 -1.31 -11.47 -11.28
C LYS A 53 0.05 -10.78 -11.45
N PHE A 54 0.22 -9.59 -10.89
CA PHE A 54 1.42 -8.76 -10.97
C PHE A 54 2.16 -8.75 -9.63
N TRP A 55 2.27 -9.88 -8.94
CA TRP A 55 2.91 -9.98 -7.61
C TRP A 55 2.07 -9.34 -6.48
N ASN A 56 2.50 -9.59 -5.24
CA ASN A 56 1.95 -8.93 -4.06
C ASN A 56 2.54 -7.53 -3.94
N ILE A 57 1.84 -6.57 -4.53
CA ILE A 57 2.22 -5.16 -4.55
C ILE A 57 1.17 -4.34 -3.79
N LEU A 58 1.64 -3.39 -2.99
CA LEU A 58 0.82 -2.43 -2.26
C LEU A 58 1.33 -1.01 -2.56
N ALA A 59 0.42 -0.12 -2.92
CA ALA A 59 0.71 1.31 -3.01
C ALA A 59 0.25 2.02 -1.75
N SER A 60 1.00 3.02 -1.31
CA SER A 60 0.60 3.92 -0.22
C SER A 60 0.87 5.37 -0.61
N CYS A 61 -0.07 6.26 -0.31
CA CYS A 61 0.07 7.70 -0.52
C CYS A 61 0.01 8.46 0.80
N SER A 62 0.75 9.56 0.88
CA SER A 62 0.99 10.26 2.14
C SER A 62 1.00 11.78 1.97
N TYR A 63 0.88 12.47 3.10
CA TYR A 63 1.02 13.91 3.23
C TYR A 63 2.42 14.42 2.84
N ASP A 64 3.44 13.54 2.82
CA ASP A 64 4.81 13.87 2.41
C ASP A 64 5.00 14.07 0.90
N HIS A 65 3.90 14.10 0.13
CA HIS A 65 3.90 14.25 -1.33
C HIS A 65 4.48 13.05 -2.09
N LYS A 66 4.65 11.91 -1.39
CA LYS A 66 5.23 10.69 -1.97
C LYS A 66 4.17 9.59 -2.10
N VAL A 67 4.25 8.86 -3.21
CA VAL A 67 3.68 7.52 -3.34
C VAL A 67 4.80 6.51 -3.17
N ILE A 68 4.61 5.55 -2.27
CA ILE A 68 5.53 4.43 -2.12
C ILE A 68 4.85 3.16 -2.61
N ILE A 69 5.57 2.43 -3.46
CA ILE A 69 5.18 1.10 -3.93
C ILE A 69 5.99 0.07 -3.15
N TRP A 70 5.28 -0.73 -2.39
CA TRP A 70 5.82 -1.84 -1.62
C TRP A 70 5.61 -3.13 -2.39
N LYS A 71 6.64 -3.97 -2.43
CA LYS A 71 6.58 -5.28 -3.08
C LYS A 71 7.05 -6.34 -2.11
N GLU A 72 6.33 -7.45 -2.05
CA GLU A 72 6.80 -8.64 -1.36
C GLU A 72 7.70 -9.46 -2.29
N MET A 73 8.90 -9.78 -1.83
CA MET A 73 9.84 -10.68 -2.50
C MET A 73 10.32 -11.70 -1.47
N ASN A 74 10.06 -12.99 -1.72
CA ASN A 74 10.44 -14.11 -0.84
C ASN A 74 9.99 -13.93 0.62
N GLY A 75 8.77 -13.43 0.84
CA GLY A 75 8.21 -13.20 2.18
C GLY A 75 8.74 -11.94 2.89
N GLN A 76 9.63 -11.17 2.25
CA GLN A 76 10.08 -9.89 2.77
C GLN A 76 9.45 -8.75 1.97
N TRP A 77 8.96 -7.75 2.69
CA TRP A 77 8.43 -6.53 2.09
C TRP A 77 9.51 -5.48 1.95
N VAL A 78 9.68 -4.98 0.73
CA VAL A 78 10.65 -3.93 0.42
C VAL A 78 9.96 -2.75 -0.24
N LYS A 79 10.53 -1.56 -0.02
CA LYS A 79 10.22 -0.36 -0.77
C LYS A 79 10.79 -0.55 -2.18
N PHE A 80 9.94 -0.90 -3.13
CA PHE A 80 10.35 -1.20 -4.50
C PHE A 80 10.51 0.07 -5.34
N TYR A 81 9.61 1.03 -5.16
CA TYR A 81 9.64 2.29 -5.88
C TYR A 81 9.09 3.42 -5.02
N GLU A 82 9.58 4.63 -5.27
CA GLU A 82 9.08 5.87 -4.68
C GLU A 82 8.90 6.91 -5.76
N TYR A 83 7.75 7.56 -5.73
CA TYR A 83 7.42 8.65 -6.62
C TYR A 83 7.13 9.90 -5.78
N ALA A 84 7.95 10.94 -5.96
CA ALA A 84 7.93 12.15 -5.13
C ALA A 84 7.83 13.45 -5.95
N ASN A 85 7.22 13.38 -7.14
CA ASN A 85 7.11 14.54 -8.05
C ASN A 85 5.82 15.34 -7.86
N HIS A 86 5.07 15.13 -6.78
CA HIS A 86 3.85 15.91 -6.52
C HIS A 86 4.20 17.15 -5.68
N ASP A 87 3.63 18.30 -6.05
CA ASP A 87 3.79 19.54 -5.29
C ASP A 87 2.81 19.65 -4.10
N SER A 88 1.81 18.77 -4.04
CA SER A 88 0.71 18.79 -3.06
C SER A 88 0.50 17.44 -2.39
N SER A 89 -0.16 17.44 -1.24
CA SER A 89 -0.37 16.21 -0.44
C SER A 89 -1.25 15.24 -1.21
N LEU A 90 -0.94 13.95 -1.16
CA LEU A 90 -1.70 12.95 -1.88
C LEU A 90 -2.79 12.35 -1.01
N ASN A 91 -4.02 12.53 -1.43
CA ASN A 91 -5.18 12.13 -0.66
C ASN A 91 -5.69 10.75 -1.07
N SER A 92 -5.47 10.35 -2.32
CA SER A 92 -5.99 9.09 -2.85
C SER A 92 -5.04 8.38 -3.80
N VAL A 93 -5.10 7.04 -3.79
CA VAL A 93 -4.38 6.16 -4.70
C VAL A 93 -5.24 4.96 -5.10
N CYS A 94 -5.21 4.58 -6.38
CA CYS A 94 -5.98 3.44 -6.89
C CYS A 94 -5.26 2.74 -8.05
N TRP A 95 -5.24 1.41 -8.02
CA TRP A 95 -4.73 0.61 -9.14
C TRP A 95 -5.79 0.46 -10.23
N ALA A 96 -5.35 0.53 -11.49
CA ALA A 96 -6.20 0.26 -12.64
C ALA A 96 -6.61 -1.23 -12.69
N PRO A 97 -7.69 -1.55 -13.42
CA PRO A 97 -8.09 -2.93 -13.65
C PRO A 97 -6.98 -3.73 -14.34
N HIS A 98 -6.89 -5.01 -14.00
CA HIS A 98 -5.84 -5.93 -14.44
C HIS A 98 -5.70 -6.08 -15.97
N ASP A 99 -6.75 -5.79 -16.74
CA ASP A 99 -6.74 -5.83 -18.20
C ASP A 99 -5.86 -4.75 -18.85
N TYR A 100 -5.65 -3.63 -18.15
CA TYR A 100 -4.87 -2.48 -18.65
C TYR A 100 -3.39 -2.53 -18.21
N GLY A 101 -3.00 -3.53 -17.43
CA GLY A 101 -1.65 -3.66 -16.86
C GLY A 101 -1.48 -2.99 -15.50
N LEU A 102 -0.24 -2.80 -15.08
CA LEU A 102 0.11 -2.24 -13.77
C LEU A 102 0.16 -0.71 -13.83
N ILE A 103 -1.02 -0.07 -13.79
CA ILE A 103 -1.17 1.39 -13.81
C ILE A 103 -1.70 1.87 -12.47
N LEU A 104 -1.10 2.92 -11.94
CA LEU A 104 -1.48 3.55 -10.67
C LEU A 104 -1.99 4.97 -10.92
N ALA A 105 -3.19 5.27 -10.46
CA ALA A 105 -3.69 6.63 -10.39
C ALA A 105 -3.46 7.16 -8.97
N CYS A 106 -2.97 8.39 -8.86
CA CYS A 106 -2.82 9.10 -7.60
C CYS A 106 -3.34 10.54 -7.76
N GLY A 107 -3.94 11.07 -6.70
CA GLY A 107 -4.53 12.39 -6.71
C GLY A 107 -4.43 13.06 -5.34
N SER A 108 -4.30 14.39 -5.37
CA SER A 108 -4.47 15.29 -4.22
C SER A 108 -5.92 15.73 -4.10
#